data_AF-A0A1Y1WYP9-F1
#
_entry.id   AF-A0A1Y1WYP9-F1
#
_cell.length_a   1.000
_cell.length_b   1.000
_cell.length_c   1.000
_cell.angle_alpha   90.00
_cell.angle_beta   90.00
_cell.angle_gamma   90.00
#
_symmetry.space_group_name_H-M   'P 1'
#
loop_
_entity.id
_entity.type
_entity.pdbx_description
1 polymer ?
#
loop_
_entity_poly.entity_id
_entity_poly.type
_entity_poly.pdbx_seq_one_letter_code
_entity_poly.pdbx_strand_id
1 'polypeptide(L)'
;MAKLFKYIAEVLSLVSVCFAKDYKVVAVPSEYGGTKVGVVIDDGNALELQPTQNNYLWVGKGNDPSNHYYYVILNDANNVVAAENVGTQIDGTGVDGFAILRTSTESLNDVYGRPYSKAGDLLKPIPRIYEESDGIKKFSELYQEGEVQNIRAYCPDLNQVNAFLSDTGNDREISIQNCELTVISSENEKTVTNVTLELSGQGSRGYPKRPFKVKLDDNSEDKENQKIFSRDKFKLRNCVFDCTYIKNKLAVDLSNSLGLPAGQASPARFYLNDYAFGLYDLAEVFKKKFLKNNFHADEDKPNYGILYKARTYQGVTRNYLVPNPDIYPDIYDLAYVPDDKAATPYNDITELIDWIANTLPTASDDDVEKYINVELLLKDIVVEYLVDHRDGFFIAGNNYFIYRANGKFNIWSFDFDATFDRFAVYPVNTPWEEYQNIPAQYSDTLTRNPLVDGILSREKFKNQFIEILKKTVSEVFNTDSMFPRIGYFQEFLRADMYWDTLVHPPAQMYTALNG
;
A
#
# COMPACT_ATOMS: atom_id res chain seq x y z
N MET A 1 36.76 52.27 14.22
CA MET A 1 35.55 51.77 14.92
C MET A 1 34.39 51.43 13.98
N ALA A 2 33.89 52.34 13.13
CA ALA A 2 32.76 52.05 12.24
C ALA A 2 32.96 50.86 11.28
N LYS A 3 34.16 50.68 10.71
CA LYS A 3 34.50 49.51 9.88
C LYS A 3 34.53 48.19 10.68
N LEU A 4 34.98 48.22 11.93
CA LEU A 4 35.02 47.05 12.81
C LEU A 4 33.60 46.62 13.21
N PHE A 5 32.71 47.58 13.49
CA PHE A 5 31.29 47.31 13.74
C PHE A 5 30.57 46.72 12.52
N LYS A 6 30.88 47.20 11.31
CA LYS A 6 30.33 46.64 10.07
C LYS A 6 30.79 45.19 9.85
N TYR A 7 32.08 44.90 10.05
CA TYR A 7 32.60 43.53 9.95
C TYR A 7 32.04 42.61 11.03
N ILE A 8 31.86 43.09 12.27
CA ILE A 8 31.24 42.30 13.35
C ILE A 8 29.76 42.04 13.04
N ALA A 9 29.02 43.02 12.53
CA ALA A 9 27.62 42.83 12.13
C ALA A 9 27.49 41.87 10.93
N GLU A 10 28.37 41.98 9.92
CA GLU A 10 28.40 41.07 8.77
C GLU A 10 28.77 39.64 9.21
N VAL A 11 29.80 39.48 10.06
CA VAL A 11 30.19 38.16 10.60
C VAL A 11 29.11 37.59 11.52
N LEU A 12 28.48 38.38 12.40
CA LEU A 12 27.35 37.91 13.22
C LEU A 12 26.15 37.51 12.37
N SER A 13 25.85 38.24 11.30
CA SER A 13 24.76 37.88 10.37
C SER A 13 25.08 36.60 9.57
N LEU A 14 26.34 36.38 9.20
CA LEU A 14 26.80 35.15 8.56
C LEU A 14 26.78 33.95 9.52
N VAL A 15 27.19 34.17 10.78
CA VAL A 15 27.17 33.14 11.83
C VAL A 15 25.73 32.77 12.20
N SER A 16 24.80 33.73 12.32
CA SER A 16 23.38 33.43 12.61
C SER A 16 22.70 32.65 11.48
N VAL A 17 23.08 32.86 10.22
CA VAL A 17 22.55 32.09 9.08
C VAL A 17 23.10 30.65 9.06
N CYS A 18 24.29 30.41 9.62
CA CYS A 18 24.86 29.07 9.77
C CYS A 18 24.23 28.23 10.89
N PHE A 19 23.50 28.85 11.84
CA PHE A 19 22.80 28.17 12.94
C PHE A 19 21.26 28.23 12.80
N ALA A 20 20.74 28.59 11.64
CA ALA A 20 19.30 28.63 11.40
C ALA A 20 18.78 27.23 11.02
N LYS A 21 17.79 26.74 11.76
CA LYS A 21 17.06 25.50 11.46
C LYS A 21 16.19 25.67 10.22
N ASP A 22 16.14 24.63 9.40
CA ASP A 22 15.18 24.52 8.31
C ASP A 22 13.86 23.96 8.85
N TYR A 23 12.79 24.70 8.66
CA TYR A 23 11.42 24.28 8.94
C TYR A 23 10.75 23.92 7.63
N LYS A 24 10.22 22.70 7.53
CA LYS A 24 9.61 22.15 6.33
C LYS A 24 8.34 21.41 6.71
N VAL A 25 7.22 21.78 6.10
CA VAL A 25 5.92 21.16 6.39
C VAL A 25 5.08 20.97 5.15
N VAL A 26 4.55 19.76 4.95
CA VAL A 26 3.51 19.49 3.97
C VAL A 26 2.19 19.98 4.53
N ALA A 27 1.53 20.87 3.78
CA ALA A 27 0.23 21.43 4.15
C ALA A 27 -0.48 22.00 2.93
N VAL A 28 -1.81 21.88 2.93
CA VAL A 28 -2.71 22.52 1.97
C VAL A 28 -3.56 23.53 2.75
N PRO A 29 -3.16 24.82 2.85
CA PRO A 29 -3.80 25.80 3.74
C PRO A 29 -5.31 25.97 3.56
N SER A 30 -5.78 25.82 2.32
CA SER A 30 -7.21 25.93 1.99
C SER A 30 -8.07 24.87 2.69
N GLU A 31 -7.48 23.73 3.06
CA GLU A 31 -8.12 22.67 3.83
C GLU A 31 -8.53 23.14 5.25
N TYR A 32 -7.84 24.14 5.79
CA TYR A 32 -8.07 24.71 7.12
C TYR A 32 -8.57 26.16 7.06
N GLY A 33 -9.10 26.60 5.91
CA GLY A 33 -9.64 27.94 5.72
C GLY A 33 -8.60 29.07 5.65
N GLY A 34 -7.33 28.74 5.40
CA GLY A 34 -6.27 29.73 5.18
C GLY A 34 -5.67 29.69 3.77
N THR A 35 -4.61 30.46 3.58
CA THR A 35 -3.93 30.62 2.28
C THR A 35 -2.42 30.45 2.38
N LYS A 36 -1.86 30.50 3.60
CA LYS A 36 -0.41 30.40 3.85
C LYS A 36 -0.12 29.52 5.05
N VAL A 37 1.15 29.17 5.23
CA VAL A 37 1.65 28.43 6.38
C VAL A 37 2.72 29.24 7.10
N GLY A 38 2.73 29.18 8.42
CA GLY A 38 3.79 29.73 9.26
C GLY A 38 4.29 28.71 10.27
N VAL A 39 5.40 29.04 10.91
CA VAL A 39 5.93 28.33 12.08
C VAL A 39 6.00 29.28 13.27
N VAL A 40 5.56 28.82 14.44
CA VAL A 40 5.75 29.51 15.72
C VAL A 40 6.87 28.79 16.47
N ILE A 41 7.87 29.55 16.92
CA ILE A 41 9.04 29.05 17.65
C ILE A 41 9.00 29.65 19.05
N ASP A 42 9.02 28.79 20.07
CA ASP A 42 8.98 29.18 21.49
C ASP A 42 7.86 30.18 21.84
N ASP A 43 6.65 29.92 21.34
CA ASP A 43 5.43 30.75 21.53
C ASP A 43 5.58 32.22 21.07
N GLY A 44 6.52 32.49 20.17
CA GLY A 44 6.73 33.78 19.54
C GLY A 44 5.70 34.13 18.45
N ASN A 45 6.04 35.13 17.63
CA ASN A 45 5.24 35.45 16.45
C ASN A 45 5.43 34.40 15.35
N ALA A 46 4.37 34.12 14.60
CA ALA A 46 4.45 33.23 13.45
C ALA A 46 5.39 33.80 12.37
N LEU A 47 6.36 32.99 11.97
CA LEU A 47 7.22 33.22 10.82
C LEU A 47 6.56 32.59 9.58
N GLU A 48 6.21 33.39 8.58
CA GLU A 48 5.63 32.93 7.32
C GLU A 48 6.64 32.07 6.54
N LEU A 49 6.22 30.88 6.11
CA LEU A 49 7.00 29.96 5.30
C LEU A 49 6.73 30.20 3.81
N GLN A 50 7.68 29.83 2.95
CA GLN A 50 7.56 29.96 1.51
C GLN A 50 7.07 28.66 0.87
N PRO A 51 6.06 28.71 -0.01
CA PRO A 51 5.58 27.52 -0.68
C PRO A 51 6.56 27.02 -1.75
N THR A 52 6.69 25.71 -1.86
CA THR A 52 7.42 24.97 -2.90
C THR A 52 6.56 23.82 -3.39
N GLN A 53 7.00 23.12 -4.44
CA GLN A 53 6.29 21.98 -5.03
C GLN A 53 4.82 22.32 -5.29
N ASN A 54 4.51 23.37 -6.06
CA ASN A 54 3.16 23.81 -6.38
C ASN A 54 2.26 24.03 -5.13
N ASN A 55 2.76 24.75 -4.11
CA ASN A 55 2.06 25.04 -2.83
C ASN A 55 1.75 23.80 -1.96
N TYR A 56 2.53 22.73 -2.06
CA TYR A 56 2.34 21.53 -1.23
C TYR A 56 3.24 21.48 0.00
N LEU A 57 4.49 21.87 -0.19
CA LEU A 57 5.52 21.91 0.84
C LEU A 57 5.81 23.36 1.16
N TRP A 58 5.97 23.68 2.44
CA TRP A 58 6.24 25.03 2.90
C TRP A 58 7.54 25.04 3.67
N VAL A 59 8.48 25.89 3.26
CA VAL A 59 9.85 25.88 3.76
C VAL A 59 10.28 27.25 4.26
N GLY A 60 11.10 27.29 5.31
CA GLY A 60 11.63 28.53 5.85
C GLY A 60 12.76 28.28 6.83
N LYS A 61 13.45 29.37 7.22
CA LYS A 61 14.57 29.32 8.16
C LYS A 61 14.26 30.14 9.40
N GLY A 62 14.50 29.55 10.57
CA GLY A 62 14.34 30.21 11.86
C GLY A 62 15.42 29.78 12.85
N ASN A 63 15.38 30.33 14.05
CA ASN A 63 16.26 29.86 15.13
C ASN A 63 15.89 28.43 15.54
N ASP A 64 16.83 27.69 16.11
CA ASP A 64 16.53 26.45 16.82
C ASP A 64 15.54 26.74 17.99
N PRO A 65 14.54 25.88 18.21
CA PRO A 65 13.62 26.03 19.33
C PRO A 65 14.34 25.72 20.64
N SER A 66 14.13 26.55 21.66
CA SER A 66 14.63 26.31 23.01
C SER A 66 13.75 25.32 23.78
N ASN A 67 12.44 25.36 23.54
CA ASN A 67 11.44 24.48 24.15
C ASN A 67 10.68 23.70 23.08
N HIS A 68 10.03 24.41 22.15
CA HIS A 68 9.18 23.78 21.14
C HIS A 68 8.91 24.69 19.94
N TYR A 69 8.37 24.08 18.89
CA TYR A 69 7.78 24.78 17.76
C TYR A 69 6.50 24.08 17.31
N TYR A 70 5.68 24.78 16.54
CA TYR A 70 4.48 24.21 15.92
C TYR A 70 4.10 25.00 14.67
N TYR A 71 3.45 24.34 13.72
CA TYR A 71 2.99 24.99 12.49
C TYR A 71 1.61 25.62 12.68
N VAL A 72 1.36 26.68 11.92
CA VAL A 72 0.09 27.42 11.88
C VAL A 72 -0.34 27.65 10.45
N ILE A 73 -1.65 27.66 10.23
CA ILE A 73 -2.24 28.10 8.98
C ILE A 73 -2.65 29.56 9.13
N LEU A 74 -2.27 30.38 8.15
CA LEU A 74 -2.50 31.82 8.12
C LEU A 74 -3.45 32.19 6.99
N ASN A 75 -4.25 33.24 7.19
CA ASN A 75 -4.97 33.90 6.10
C ASN A 75 -4.11 34.97 5.39
N ASP A 76 -4.67 35.62 4.37
CA ASP A 76 -3.97 36.65 3.59
C ASP A 76 -3.50 37.86 4.41
N ALA A 77 -4.15 38.12 5.54
CA ALA A 77 -3.78 39.17 6.48
C ALA A 77 -2.76 38.71 7.54
N ASN A 78 -2.18 37.52 7.37
CA ASN A 78 -1.22 36.88 8.28
C ASN A 78 -1.77 36.62 9.70
N ASN A 79 -3.10 36.52 9.85
CA ASN A 79 -3.71 36.07 11.09
C ASN A 79 -3.77 34.54 11.11
N VAL A 80 -3.51 33.94 12.28
CA VAL A 80 -3.64 32.51 12.51
C VAL A 80 -5.12 32.10 12.44
N VAL A 81 -5.44 31.14 11.58
CA VAL A 81 -6.78 30.56 11.44
C VAL A 81 -6.85 29.10 11.89
N ALA A 82 -5.72 28.40 11.91
CA ALA A 82 -5.58 27.08 12.50
C ALA A 82 -4.17 26.91 13.10
N ALA A 83 -4.05 26.13 14.17
CA ALA A 83 -2.76 25.89 14.81
C ALA A 83 -2.63 24.45 15.33
N GLU A 84 -1.44 23.88 15.16
CA GLU A 84 -1.11 22.55 15.66
C GLU A 84 -1.15 22.47 17.19
N ASN A 85 -0.79 23.52 17.92
CA ASN A 85 -0.73 23.51 19.40
C ASN A 85 -2.10 23.44 20.09
N VAL A 86 -3.19 23.60 19.34
CA VAL A 86 -4.58 23.38 19.80
C VAL A 86 -5.27 22.25 19.03
N GLY A 87 -4.50 21.52 18.21
CA GLY A 87 -5.00 20.40 17.42
C GLY A 87 -6.13 20.79 16.47
N THR A 88 -6.02 21.92 15.76
CA THR A 88 -7.06 22.33 14.80
C THR A 88 -7.20 21.31 13.67
N GLN A 89 -8.43 20.87 13.45
CA GLN A 89 -8.84 19.91 12.42
C GLN A 89 -9.42 20.63 11.21
N ILE A 90 -9.64 19.89 10.12
CA ILE A 90 -10.10 20.46 8.84
C ILE A 90 -11.53 21.00 8.89
N ASP A 91 -12.33 20.58 9.87
CA ASP A 91 -13.66 21.13 10.16
C ASP A 91 -13.62 22.37 11.08
N GLY A 92 -12.42 22.84 11.43
CA GLY A 92 -12.18 23.98 12.32
C GLY A 92 -12.25 23.65 13.81
N THR A 93 -12.52 22.41 14.20
CA THR A 93 -12.55 22.02 15.61
C THR A 93 -11.13 21.92 16.20
N GLY A 94 -10.98 22.31 17.47
CA GLY A 94 -9.76 22.05 18.23
C GLY A 94 -9.92 20.77 19.04
N VAL A 95 -8.97 19.85 18.92
CA VAL A 95 -8.99 18.57 19.64
C VAL A 95 -7.69 18.44 20.43
N ASP A 96 -7.76 18.62 21.76
CA ASP A 96 -6.59 18.61 22.67
C ASP A 96 -5.72 17.35 22.51
N GLY A 97 -6.34 16.19 22.26
CA GLY A 97 -5.62 14.93 22.03
C GLY A 97 -4.79 14.88 20.75
N PHE A 98 -4.92 15.86 19.86
CA PHE A 98 -4.15 16.06 18.64
C PHE A 98 -3.36 17.37 18.66
N ALA A 99 -3.23 18.03 19.81
CA ALA A 99 -2.35 19.17 19.96
C ALA A 99 -0.88 18.73 19.85
N ILE A 100 -0.08 19.45 19.07
CA ILE A 100 1.32 19.11 18.78
C ILE A 100 2.22 20.26 19.21
N LEU A 101 3.21 19.92 20.04
CA LEU A 101 4.37 20.76 20.35
C LEU A 101 5.62 19.96 19.98
N ARG A 102 6.31 20.38 18.92
CA ARG A 102 7.46 19.66 18.36
C ARG A 102 8.73 20.09 19.09
N THR A 103 9.56 19.12 19.49
CA THR A 103 10.82 19.36 20.21
C THR A 103 12.05 18.93 19.42
N SER A 104 11.87 18.30 18.26
CA SER A 104 12.98 17.83 17.44
C SER A 104 13.84 18.99 16.93
N THR A 105 15.16 18.82 16.96
CA THR A 105 16.12 19.72 16.31
C THR A 105 16.41 19.31 14.87
N GLU A 106 15.90 18.17 14.41
CA GLU A 106 16.06 17.72 13.03
C GLU A 106 15.20 18.53 12.04
N SER A 107 15.70 18.68 10.82
CA SER A 107 15.02 19.37 9.71
C SER A 107 14.29 18.37 8.81
N LEU A 108 13.30 17.66 9.37
CA LEU A 108 12.45 16.72 8.64
C LEU A 108 11.36 17.45 7.85
N ASN A 109 10.80 16.74 6.87
CA ASN A 109 9.57 17.14 6.20
C ASN A 109 8.39 16.75 7.11
N ASP A 110 7.98 17.69 7.96
CA ASP A 110 6.81 17.54 8.81
C ASP A 110 5.52 17.54 7.98
N VAL A 111 4.40 17.15 8.58
CA VAL A 111 3.06 17.28 7.98
C VAL A 111 2.16 17.94 8.99
N TYR A 112 1.43 18.96 8.57
CA TYR A 112 0.54 19.69 9.45
C TYR A 112 -0.50 18.75 10.08
N GLY A 113 -0.62 18.80 11.40
CA GLY A 113 -1.57 17.97 12.15
C GLY A 113 -1.15 16.50 12.31
N ARG A 114 0.08 16.13 11.91
CA ARG A 114 0.65 14.79 12.13
C ARG A 114 1.77 14.85 13.17
N PRO A 115 1.64 14.17 14.33
CA PRO A 115 2.62 14.28 15.42
C PRO A 115 3.97 13.65 15.08
N TYR A 116 3.97 12.61 14.24
CA TYR A 116 5.16 11.84 13.88
C TYR A 116 5.52 12.03 12.42
N SER A 117 6.74 12.51 12.15
CA SER A 117 7.30 12.56 10.78
C SER A 117 7.95 11.23 10.41
N LYS A 118 8.52 10.54 11.40
CA LYS A 118 8.97 9.14 11.36
C LYS A 118 8.48 8.43 12.62
N ALA A 119 8.31 7.11 12.54
CA ALA A 119 7.91 6.29 13.69
C ALA A 119 8.98 6.23 14.80
N GLY A 120 10.27 6.19 14.43
CA GLY A 120 11.37 6.02 15.39
C GLY A 120 11.12 4.82 16.31
N ASP A 121 11.20 5.05 17.63
CA ASP A 121 11.02 4.02 18.66
C ASP A 121 9.60 3.45 18.75
N LEU A 122 8.60 4.10 18.13
CA LEU A 122 7.25 3.55 18.04
C LEU A 122 7.22 2.30 17.17
N LEU A 123 8.11 2.19 16.18
CA LEU A 123 8.11 1.07 15.26
C LEU A 123 8.30 -0.25 16.02
N LYS A 124 7.31 -1.14 15.90
CA LYS A 124 7.38 -2.52 16.39
C LYS A 124 7.30 -3.45 15.19
N PRO A 125 8.40 -4.12 14.79
CA PRO A 125 8.34 -5.16 13.77
C PRO A 125 7.80 -6.47 14.36
N ILE A 126 7.40 -7.40 13.49
CA ILE A 126 7.14 -8.79 13.88
C ILE A 126 8.37 -9.66 13.57
N PRO A 127 8.60 -10.77 14.30
CA PRO A 127 9.71 -11.68 14.01
C PRO A 127 9.62 -12.23 12.59
N ARG A 128 10.78 -12.42 11.95
CA ARG A 128 10.92 -13.16 10.69
C ARG A 128 11.26 -14.62 11.03
N ILE A 129 10.46 -15.57 10.56
CA ILE A 129 10.58 -16.98 10.97
C ILE A 129 11.05 -17.93 9.85
N TYR A 130 11.10 -17.43 8.60
CA TYR A 130 11.71 -18.07 7.45
C TYR A 130 12.66 -17.10 6.72
N GLU A 131 13.56 -17.63 5.89
CA GLU A 131 14.43 -16.80 5.06
C GLU A 131 13.63 -15.85 4.18
N GLU A 132 14.13 -14.63 4.04
CA GLU A 132 13.47 -13.62 3.24
C GLU A 132 13.63 -13.91 1.75
N SER A 133 12.57 -13.70 0.97
CA SER A 133 12.68 -13.75 -0.47
C SER A 133 13.66 -12.68 -0.97
N ASP A 134 14.33 -12.92 -2.08
CA ASP A 134 15.23 -11.92 -2.68
C ASP A 134 14.50 -10.64 -3.09
N GLY A 135 13.17 -10.70 -3.24
CA GLY A 135 12.37 -9.53 -3.53
C GLY A 135 12.27 -8.56 -2.37
N ILE A 136 12.22 -9.08 -1.14
CA ILE A 136 12.22 -8.28 0.09
C ILE A 136 13.54 -7.52 0.23
N LYS A 137 14.67 -8.13 -0.15
CA LYS A 137 16.00 -7.48 -0.15
C LYS A 137 16.07 -6.29 -1.10
N LYS A 138 15.28 -6.29 -2.18
CA LYS A 138 15.21 -5.20 -3.19
C LYS A 138 14.09 -4.21 -2.84
N PHE A 139 14.16 -3.72 -1.61
CA PHE A 139 13.23 -2.78 -1.01
C PHE A 139 13.17 -1.43 -1.77
N SER A 140 12.01 -0.78 -1.75
CA SER A 140 11.84 0.57 -2.28
C SER A 140 11.45 1.52 -1.17
N GLU A 141 12.16 2.65 -1.10
CA GLU A 141 11.88 3.74 -0.17
C GLU A 141 10.46 4.31 -0.32
N LEU A 142 9.78 4.06 -1.46
CA LEU A 142 8.37 4.40 -1.61
C LEU A 142 7.49 3.73 -0.54
N TYR A 143 7.88 2.55 -0.07
CA TYR A 143 7.15 1.79 0.94
C TYR A 143 7.85 1.79 2.30
N GLN A 144 8.72 2.79 2.55
CA GLN A 144 9.54 2.87 3.76
C GLN A 144 8.68 2.68 5.01
N GLU A 145 8.99 1.61 5.76
CA GLU A 145 8.33 1.33 7.03
C GLU A 145 8.67 2.42 8.05
N GLY A 146 7.69 2.80 8.87
CA GLY A 146 7.83 3.89 9.82
C GLY A 146 7.58 5.28 9.21
N GLU A 147 7.06 5.35 7.98
CA GLU A 147 6.67 6.58 7.32
C GLU A 147 5.27 6.47 6.71
N VAL A 148 4.55 7.60 6.67
CA VAL A 148 3.34 7.78 5.86
C VAL A 148 3.72 8.70 4.71
N GLN A 149 3.75 8.16 3.49
CA GLN A 149 4.12 8.94 2.30
C GLN A 149 3.08 10.04 2.03
N ASN A 150 3.53 11.25 1.71
CA ASN A 150 2.62 12.32 1.29
C ASN A 150 2.68 12.44 -0.23
N ILE A 151 1.62 12.04 -0.91
CA ILE A 151 1.57 11.95 -2.36
C ILE A 151 0.56 12.96 -2.88
N ARG A 152 0.98 13.82 -3.80
CA ARG A 152 0.07 14.70 -4.53
C ARG A 152 0.25 14.57 -6.02
N ALA A 153 -0.87 14.43 -6.71
CA ALA A 153 -0.93 14.60 -8.15
C ALA A 153 -1.52 15.97 -8.47
N TYR A 154 -0.71 16.88 -9.02
CA TYR A 154 -1.15 18.14 -9.59
C TYR A 154 -1.42 17.96 -11.09
N CYS A 155 -2.68 18.03 -11.49
CA CYS A 155 -3.17 17.82 -12.84
C CYS A 155 -3.74 19.14 -13.39
N PRO A 156 -3.05 19.81 -14.34
CA PRO A 156 -3.42 21.15 -14.81
C PRO A 156 -4.66 21.16 -15.72
N ASP A 157 -4.99 20.02 -16.37
CA ASP A 157 -6.21 19.91 -17.18
C ASP A 157 -7.44 19.67 -16.30
N LEU A 158 -8.09 20.77 -15.91
CA LEU A 158 -9.29 20.72 -15.09
C LEU A 158 -10.48 20.02 -15.78
N ASN A 159 -10.49 19.88 -17.10
CA ASN A 159 -11.56 19.12 -17.76
C ASN A 159 -11.44 17.63 -17.46
N GLN A 160 -10.23 17.08 -17.49
CA GLN A 160 -9.97 15.69 -17.10
C GLN A 160 -10.27 15.46 -15.62
N VAL A 161 -9.85 16.38 -14.74
CA VAL A 161 -10.14 16.33 -13.31
C VAL A 161 -11.65 16.36 -13.05
N ASN A 162 -12.37 17.31 -13.65
CA ASN A 162 -13.83 17.42 -13.47
C ASN A 162 -14.58 16.22 -14.05
N ALA A 163 -14.15 15.69 -15.21
CA ALA A 163 -14.70 14.46 -15.77
C ALA A 163 -14.52 13.27 -14.82
N PHE A 164 -13.35 13.18 -14.17
CA PHE A 164 -13.07 12.15 -13.18
C PHE A 164 -13.94 12.30 -11.92
N LEU A 165 -14.05 13.51 -11.37
CA LEU A 165 -14.82 13.77 -10.15
C LEU A 165 -16.33 13.57 -10.35
N SER A 166 -16.84 13.92 -11.53
CA SER A 166 -18.26 13.75 -11.90
C SER A 166 -18.58 12.37 -12.47
N ASP A 167 -17.60 11.47 -12.58
CA ASP A 167 -17.84 10.14 -13.10
C ASP A 167 -18.77 9.35 -12.16
N THR A 168 -19.88 8.92 -12.75
CA THR A 168 -20.92 8.08 -12.15
C THR A 168 -21.12 6.79 -12.94
N GLY A 169 -20.28 6.55 -13.96
CA GLY A 169 -20.42 5.42 -14.86
C GLY A 169 -19.83 4.14 -14.25
N ASN A 170 -20.59 3.05 -14.34
CA ASN A 170 -20.10 1.72 -13.99
C ASN A 170 -19.04 1.27 -15.01
N ASP A 171 -17.93 0.73 -14.51
CA ASP A 171 -16.84 0.11 -15.29
C ASP A 171 -16.24 0.97 -16.40
N ARG A 172 -16.33 2.29 -16.28
CA ARG A 172 -15.61 3.19 -17.17
C ARG A 172 -14.15 3.25 -16.78
N GLU A 173 -13.30 3.06 -17.78
CA GLU A 173 -11.89 3.39 -17.68
C GLU A 173 -11.73 4.88 -17.96
N ILE A 174 -11.54 5.63 -16.87
CA ILE A 174 -11.20 7.05 -16.91
C ILE A 174 -9.78 7.24 -16.37
N SER A 175 -9.04 8.11 -17.04
CA SER A 175 -7.69 8.48 -16.64
C SER A 175 -7.51 9.99 -16.66
N ILE A 176 -6.66 10.49 -15.77
CA ILE A 176 -6.14 11.85 -15.82
C ILE A 176 -4.67 11.74 -16.25
N GLN A 177 -4.32 12.36 -17.36
CA GLN A 177 -2.98 12.33 -17.95
C GLN A 177 -2.25 13.65 -17.73
N ASN A 178 -0.93 13.63 -17.95
CA ASN A 178 -0.05 14.81 -17.87
C ASN A 178 -0.08 15.50 -16.49
N CYS A 179 -0.20 14.71 -15.42
CA CYS A 179 -0.07 15.22 -14.07
C CYS A 179 1.41 15.31 -13.64
N GLU A 180 1.69 16.22 -12.73
CA GLU A 180 2.90 16.22 -11.91
C GLU A 180 2.61 15.47 -10.61
N LEU A 181 3.43 14.48 -10.27
CA LEU A 181 3.35 13.71 -9.04
C LEU A 181 4.51 14.08 -8.12
N THR A 182 4.19 14.58 -6.93
CA THR A 182 5.14 14.84 -5.85
C THR A 182 4.94 13.80 -4.75
N VAL A 183 6.01 13.13 -4.33
CA VAL A 183 6.05 12.24 -3.16
C VAL A 183 7.02 12.83 -2.14
N ILE A 184 6.53 13.09 -0.94
CA ILE A 184 7.28 13.65 0.16
C ILE A 184 7.27 12.65 1.32
N SER A 185 8.44 12.07 1.55
CA SER A 185 8.79 11.27 2.72
C SER A 185 9.35 12.21 3.80
N SER A 186 9.63 11.68 4.99
CA SER A 186 10.19 12.46 6.10
C SER A 186 11.53 13.16 5.77
N GLU A 187 12.31 12.61 4.84
CA GLU A 187 13.64 13.11 4.47
C GLU A 187 13.80 13.39 2.98
N ASN A 188 12.94 12.79 2.15
CA ASN A 188 13.05 12.85 0.70
C ASN A 188 11.87 13.55 0.06
N GLU A 189 12.16 14.28 -1.02
CA GLU A 189 11.18 14.89 -1.89
C GLU A 189 11.49 14.43 -3.32
N LYS A 190 10.53 13.83 -4.00
CA LYS A 190 10.69 13.47 -5.42
C LYS A 190 9.47 13.91 -6.22
N THR A 191 9.74 14.61 -7.32
CA THR A 191 8.72 15.08 -8.26
C THR A 191 8.99 14.48 -9.63
N VAL A 192 7.95 13.95 -10.26
CA VAL A 192 7.95 13.43 -11.64
C VAL A 192 6.74 13.98 -12.38
N THR A 193 6.87 14.15 -13.69
CA THR A 193 5.91 14.73 -14.62
C THR A 193 5.39 13.68 -15.60
N ASN A 194 4.40 14.04 -16.42
CA ASN A 194 3.76 13.15 -17.39
C ASN A 194 3.16 11.89 -16.75
N VAL A 195 2.70 12.00 -15.50
CA VAL A 195 2.08 10.89 -14.78
C VAL A 195 0.63 10.73 -15.22
N THR A 196 0.23 9.47 -15.36
CA THR A 196 -1.16 9.08 -15.59
C THR A 196 -1.76 8.48 -14.32
N LEU A 197 -2.90 9.01 -13.91
CA LEU A 197 -3.77 8.42 -12.89
C LEU A 197 -4.89 7.65 -13.57
N GLU A 198 -5.06 6.38 -13.24
CA GLU A 198 -6.20 5.57 -13.65
C GLU A 198 -7.01 5.16 -12.42
N LEU A 199 -8.31 4.90 -12.60
CA LEU A 199 -9.05 4.15 -11.59
C LEU A 199 -8.46 2.74 -11.41
N SER A 200 -8.51 2.24 -10.17
CA SER A 200 -8.14 0.86 -9.85
C SER A 200 -9.28 0.12 -9.16
N GLY A 201 -9.08 -1.14 -8.77
CA GLY A 201 -10.10 -1.92 -8.06
C GLY A 201 -11.29 -2.33 -8.93
N GLN A 202 -12.33 -2.83 -8.26
CA GLN A 202 -13.63 -3.24 -8.83
C GLN A 202 -14.74 -2.71 -7.92
N GLY A 203 -15.10 -3.44 -6.86
CA GLY A 203 -16.16 -3.04 -5.92
C GLY A 203 -15.89 -1.76 -5.12
N SER A 204 -14.62 -1.39 -4.93
CA SER A 204 -14.23 -0.17 -4.23
C SER A 204 -14.19 1.09 -5.10
N ARG A 205 -14.35 0.96 -6.44
CA ARG A 205 -14.31 2.10 -7.38
C ARG A 205 -15.41 3.12 -7.15
N GLY A 206 -16.58 2.66 -6.72
CA GLY A 206 -17.81 3.46 -6.63
C GLY A 206 -17.83 4.48 -5.49
N TYR A 207 -16.89 4.39 -4.55
CA TYR A 207 -16.81 5.30 -3.40
C TYR A 207 -16.16 6.63 -3.77
N PRO A 208 -16.58 7.76 -3.16
CA PRO A 208 -15.96 9.08 -3.36
C PRO A 208 -14.44 9.07 -3.19
N LYS A 209 -13.94 8.35 -2.19
CA LYS A 209 -12.52 8.06 -2.05
C LYS A 209 -12.11 7.01 -3.08
N ARG A 210 -11.78 7.45 -4.29
CA ARG A 210 -11.44 6.57 -5.42
C ARG A 210 -10.13 5.82 -5.19
N PRO A 211 -10.02 4.53 -5.54
CA PRO A 211 -8.74 3.84 -5.63
C PRO A 211 -8.03 4.24 -6.94
N PHE A 212 -6.72 4.47 -6.87
CA PHE A 212 -5.92 4.89 -8.02
C PHE A 212 -4.85 3.87 -8.38
N LYS A 213 -4.56 3.76 -9.68
CA LYS A 213 -3.30 3.22 -10.19
C LYS A 213 -2.51 4.38 -10.77
N VAL A 214 -1.30 4.57 -10.29
CA VAL A 214 -0.39 5.62 -10.75
C VAL A 214 0.61 5.01 -11.72
N LYS A 215 0.72 5.58 -12.91
CA LYS A 215 1.67 5.16 -13.95
C LYS A 215 2.60 6.33 -14.32
N LEU A 216 3.90 6.11 -14.19
CA LEU A 216 4.93 7.02 -14.68
C LEU A 216 5.20 6.76 -16.16
N ASP A 217 5.72 7.77 -16.84
CA ASP A 217 6.11 7.69 -18.25
C ASP A 217 7.42 6.90 -18.40
N ASP A 218 7.29 5.63 -18.77
CA ASP A 218 8.44 4.74 -18.99
C ASP A 218 9.25 5.07 -20.26
N ASN A 219 8.74 5.95 -21.13
CA ASN A 219 9.41 6.41 -22.34
C ASN A 219 9.99 7.83 -22.21
N SER A 220 9.93 8.43 -21.01
CA SER A 220 10.45 9.77 -20.79
C SER A 220 11.94 9.86 -21.14
N GLU A 221 12.35 10.93 -21.84
CA GLU A 221 13.76 11.20 -22.14
C GLU A 221 14.57 11.44 -20.86
N ASP A 222 13.93 12.00 -19.82
CA ASP A 222 14.50 12.12 -18.49
C ASP A 222 14.32 10.82 -17.70
N LYS A 223 15.44 10.14 -17.43
CA LYS A 223 15.45 8.88 -16.68
C LYS A 223 14.97 9.04 -15.24
N GLU A 224 15.14 10.22 -14.63
CA GLU A 224 14.63 10.48 -13.28
C GLU A 224 13.10 10.58 -13.27
N ASN A 225 12.50 10.92 -14.41
CA ASN A 225 11.06 10.98 -14.61
C ASN A 225 10.41 9.60 -14.81
N GLN A 226 11.19 8.59 -15.20
CA GLN A 226 10.67 7.24 -15.45
C GLN A 226 10.31 6.48 -14.17
N LYS A 227 10.95 6.82 -13.03
CA LYS A 227 10.81 6.06 -11.78
C LYS A 227 10.89 6.92 -10.53
N ILE A 228 9.99 6.64 -9.59
CA ILE A 228 10.02 7.15 -8.22
C ILE A 228 10.45 6.04 -7.27
N PHE A 229 11.54 6.25 -6.54
CA PHE A 229 12.16 5.23 -5.66
C PHE A 229 12.22 3.83 -6.29
N SER A 230 12.70 3.75 -7.54
CA SER A 230 12.79 2.51 -8.31
C SER A 230 11.44 1.86 -8.71
N ARG A 231 10.33 2.58 -8.68
CA ARG A 231 9.01 2.11 -9.14
C ARG A 231 8.49 2.98 -10.28
N ASP A 232 7.98 2.35 -11.32
CA ASP A 232 7.32 3.00 -12.47
C ASP A 232 5.80 3.01 -12.32
N LYS A 233 5.25 2.12 -11.48
CA LYS A 233 3.81 1.94 -11.26
C LYS A 233 3.56 1.52 -9.81
N PHE A 234 2.48 2.04 -9.23
CA PHE A 234 1.99 1.65 -7.90
C PHE A 234 0.48 1.89 -7.79
N LYS A 235 -0.16 1.39 -6.73
CA LYS A 235 -1.58 1.60 -6.46
C LYS A 235 -1.78 2.34 -5.15
N LEU A 236 -2.80 3.17 -5.12
CA LEU A 236 -3.37 3.75 -3.92
C LEU A 236 -4.71 3.07 -3.70
N ARG A 237 -4.78 2.15 -2.75
CA ARG A 237 -6.01 1.43 -2.36
C ARG A 237 -6.73 2.22 -1.27
N ASN A 238 -8.02 2.47 -1.48
CA ASN A 238 -8.80 3.44 -0.69
C ASN A 238 -9.22 2.98 0.71
N CYS A 239 -8.99 1.71 1.07
CA CYS A 239 -9.31 1.10 2.37
C CYS A 239 -10.79 1.21 2.78
N VAL A 240 -11.73 1.41 1.85
CA VAL A 240 -13.16 1.60 2.18
C VAL A 240 -13.79 0.39 2.86
N PHE A 241 -13.21 -0.81 2.68
CA PHE A 241 -13.62 -2.04 3.35
C PHE A 241 -12.76 -2.39 4.57
N ASP A 242 -11.80 -1.55 4.96
CA ASP A 242 -10.98 -1.76 6.16
C ASP A 242 -11.00 -0.50 7.03
N CYS A 243 -11.85 -0.50 8.06
CA CYS A 243 -11.93 0.60 9.03
C CYS A 243 -10.71 0.72 9.95
N THR A 244 -9.77 -0.22 9.88
CA THR A 244 -8.51 -0.18 10.64
C THR A 244 -7.32 0.30 9.79
N TYR A 245 -7.47 0.35 8.46
CA TYR A 245 -6.45 0.71 7.47
C TYR A 245 -5.19 -0.18 7.45
N ILE A 246 -5.10 -1.22 8.29
CA ILE A 246 -3.89 -2.00 8.52
C ILE A 246 -4.02 -3.48 8.21
N LYS A 247 -5.21 -3.99 7.87
CA LYS A 247 -5.43 -5.43 7.65
C LYS A 247 -4.54 -5.98 6.55
N ASN A 248 -4.52 -5.28 5.41
CA ASN A 248 -3.65 -5.66 4.30
C ASN A 248 -2.17 -5.64 4.71
N LYS A 249 -1.74 -4.61 5.45
CA LYS A 249 -0.36 -4.48 5.89
C LYS A 249 0.05 -5.58 6.88
N LEU A 250 -0.81 -5.94 7.83
CA LEU A 250 -0.55 -7.01 8.79
C LEU A 250 -0.44 -8.38 8.11
N ALA A 251 -1.32 -8.67 7.14
CA ALA A 251 -1.25 -9.90 6.37
C ALA A 251 0.01 -9.96 5.48
N VAL A 252 0.36 -8.85 4.82
CA VAL A 252 1.61 -8.72 4.05
C VAL A 252 2.84 -8.91 4.94
N ASP A 253 2.85 -8.34 6.14
CA ASP A 253 3.96 -8.53 7.10
C ASP A 253 4.10 -9.98 7.52
N LEU A 254 2.97 -10.66 7.80
CA LEU A 254 2.97 -12.08 8.12
C LEU A 254 3.50 -12.91 6.95
N SER A 255 3.02 -12.65 5.73
CA SER A 255 3.51 -13.32 4.52
C SER A 255 5.02 -13.12 4.31
N ASN A 256 5.52 -11.89 4.51
CA ASN A 256 6.95 -11.58 4.46
C ASN A 256 7.76 -12.32 5.55
N SER A 257 7.20 -12.47 6.76
CA SER A 257 7.82 -13.26 7.84
C SER A 257 7.97 -14.74 7.46
N LEU A 258 7.01 -15.27 6.69
CA LEU A 258 7.03 -16.63 6.16
C LEU A 258 7.87 -16.79 4.88
N GLY A 259 8.48 -15.71 4.37
CA GLY A 259 9.30 -15.73 3.16
C GLY A 259 8.47 -15.86 1.87
N LEU A 260 7.16 -15.59 1.93
CA LEU A 260 6.31 -15.55 0.74
C LEU A 260 6.69 -14.35 -0.12
N PRO A 261 6.47 -14.42 -1.45
CA PRO A 261 6.60 -13.27 -2.34
C PRO A 261 5.41 -12.33 -2.13
N ALA A 262 5.34 -11.68 -0.97
CA ALA A 262 4.36 -10.63 -0.71
C ALA A 262 4.88 -9.31 -1.28
N GLY A 263 3.94 -8.51 -1.77
CA GLY A 263 4.23 -7.16 -2.26
C GLY A 263 4.66 -6.23 -1.13
N GLN A 264 5.24 -5.10 -1.49
CA GLN A 264 5.43 -4.00 -0.55
C GLN A 264 4.12 -3.22 -0.39
N ALA A 265 3.83 -2.82 0.86
CA ALA A 265 2.64 -2.07 1.24
C ALA A 265 3.01 -1.05 2.33
N SER A 266 2.46 0.16 2.29
CA SER A 266 2.67 1.18 3.31
C SER A 266 1.50 2.17 3.33
N PRO A 267 1.28 2.92 4.43
CA PRO A 267 0.29 4.00 4.44
C PRO A 267 0.76 5.20 3.58
N ALA A 268 -0.19 5.92 2.98
CA ALA A 268 0.08 7.17 2.27
C ALA A 268 -1.11 8.15 2.35
N ARG A 269 -0.86 9.44 2.58
CA ARG A 269 -1.86 10.49 2.29
C ARG A 269 -1.84 10.82 0.81
N PHE A 270 -3.02 10.94 0.21
CA PHE A 270 -3.16 11.31 -1.20
C PHE A 270 -3.98 12.59 -1.39
N TYR A 271 -3.49 13.44 -2.30
CA TYR A 271 -4.13 14.67 -2.76
C TYR A 271 -4.20 14.70 -4.29
N LEU A 272 -5.33 15.14 -4.83
CA LEU A 272 -5.50 15.47 -6.25
C LEU A 272 -5.73 16.97 -6.36
N ASN A 273 -4.77 17.69 -6.93
CA ASN A 273 -4.66 19.15 -6.82
C ASN A 273 -4.76 19.56 -5.33
N ASP A 274 -5.67 20.48 -5.00
CA ASP A 274 -5.88 20.97 -3.64
C ASP A 274 -6.95 20.16 -2.88
N TYR A 275 -7.44 19.06 -3.45
CA TYR A 275 -8.40 18.18 -2.79
C TYR A 275 -7.67 17.06 -2.04
N ALA A 276 -7.85 17.04 -0.71
CA ALA A 276 -7.56 15.86 0.09
C ALA A 276 -8.45 14.70 -0.36
N PHE A 277 -7.82 13.57 -0.71
CA PHE A 277 -8.54 12.34 -1.04
C PHE A 277 -8.54 11.34 0.13
N GLY A 278 -7.51 11.36 0.97
CA GLY A 278 -7.49 10.61 2.22
C GLY A 278 -6.23 9.76 2.46
N LEU A 279 -6.31 8.85 3.43
CA LEU A 279 -5.30 7.87 3.83
C LEU A 279 -5.49 6.56 3.05
N TYR A 280 -4.49 6.17 2.27
CA TYR A 280 -4.50 5.01 1.39
C TYR A 280 -3.52 3.95 1.85
N ASP A 281 -3.81 2.70 1.48
CA ASP A 281 -2.81 1.63 1.41
C ASP A 281 -2.09 1.73 0.06
N LEU A 282 -0.84 2.18 0.10
CA LEU A 282 0.08 2.27 -1.03
C LEU A 282 0.63 0.87 -1.31
N ALA A 283 0.24 0.28 -2.43
CA ALA A 283 0.52 -1.11 -2.74
C ALA A 283 1.35 -1.28 -4.03
N GLU A 284 2.31 -2.19 -3.97
CA GLU A 284 3.13 -2.58 -5.12
C GLU A 284 2.31 -3.28 -6.20
N VAL A 285 2.63 -3.01 -7.47
CA VAL A 285 2.00 -3.65 -8.63
C VAL A 285 2.89 -4.78 -9.13
N PHE A 286 2.36 -6.01 -9.15
CA PHE A 286 3.14 -7.18 -9.56
C PHE A 286 3.20 -7.26 -11.09
N LYS A 287 4.41 -7.13 -11.61
CA LYS A 287 4.77 -7.18 -13.04
C LYS A 287 6.16 -7.82 -13.18
N LYS A 288 6.78 -7.69 -14.34
CA LYS A 288 8.13 -8.16 -14.64
C LYS A 288 9.16 -7.87 -13.54
N LYS A 289 9.20 -6.67 -12.98
CA LYS A 289 10.18 -6.31 -11.94
C LYS A 289 9.98 -7.10 -10.64
N PHE A 290 8.74 -7.29 -10.23
CA PHE A 290 8.40 -8.12 -9.08
C PHE A 290 8.86 -9.57 -9.29
N LEU A 291 8.61 -10.14 -10.48
CA LEU A 291 9.05 -11.49 -10.84
C LEU A 291 10.58 -11.60 -10.85
N LYS A 292 11.25 -10.63 -11.46
CA LYS A 292 12.71 -10.54 -11.48
C LYS A 292 13.30 -10.54 -10.08
N ASN A 293 12.65 -9.84 -9.16
CA ASN A 293 13.11 -9.68 -7.79
C ASN A 293 12.85 -10.92 -6.93
N ASN A 294 11.72 -11.61 -7.10
CA ASN A 294 11.31 -12.71 -6.22
C ASN A 294 11.66 -14.11 -6.74
N PHE A 295 11.73 -14.32 -8.05
CA PHE A 295 11.89 -15.67 -8.64
C PHE A 295 13.16 -15.82 -9.48
N HIS A 296 13.78 -14.70 -9.86
CA HIS A 296 14.89 -14.67 -10.82
C HIS A 296 15.99 -13.69 -10.39
N ALA A 297 16.21 -13.51 -9.08
CA ALA A 297 17.06 -12.44 -8.57
C ALA A 297 18.47 -12.46 -9.16
N ASP A 298 19.02 -13.67 -9.34
CA ASP A 298 20.39 -13.95 -9.80
C ASP A 298 20.52 -14.21 -11.31
N GLU A 299 19.41 -14.16 -12.06
CA GLU A 299 19.41 -14.50 -13.49
C GLU A 299 19.55 -13.26 -14.38
N ASP A 300 20.65 -13.06 -15.10
CA ASP A 300 20.81 -11.89 -15.98
C ASP A 300 19.74 -11.82 -17.09
N LYS A 301 19.34 -12.97 -17.62
CA LYS A 301 18.34 -13.10 -18.69
C LYS A 301 17.31 -14.17 -18.31
N PRO A 302 16.34 -13.83 -17.46
CA PRO A 302 15.37 -14.81 -16.99
C PRO A 302 14.44 -15.29 -18.09
N ASN A 303 14.12 -16.58 -18.08
CA ASN A 303 13.03 -17.12 -18.88
C ASN A 303 11.72 -17.00 -18.09
N TYR A 304 10.99 -15.91 -18.30
CA TYR A 304 9.80 -15.62 -17.51
C TYR A 304 8.61 -16.53 -17.88
N GLY A 305 7.84 -16.96 -16.88
CA GLY A 305 6.45 -17.42 -17.04
C GLY A 305 5.47 -16.29 -17.37
N ILE A 306 4.22 -16.67 -17.65
CA ILE A 306 3.08 -15.75 -17.55
C ILE A 306 2.73 -15.59 -16.07
N LEU A 307 2.49 -14.36 -15.63
CA LEU A 307 1.91 -14.07 -14.32
C LEU A 307 0.42 -13.86 -14.48
N TYR A 308 -0.35 -14.79 -13.94
CA TYR A 308 -1.81 -14.72 -13.88
C TYR A 308 -2.22 -14.11 -12.57
N LYS A 309 -3.19 -13.20 -12.61
CA LYS A 309 -3.86 -12.65 -11.44
C LYS A 309 -5.31 -13.10 -11.49
N ALA A 310 -5.72 -13.92 -10.53
CA ALA A 310 -7.10 -14.31 -10.41
C ALA A 310 -7.97 -13.12 -10.02
N ARG A 311 -9.14 -13.02 -10.65
CA ARG A 311 -10.22 -12.13 -10.26
C ARG A 311 -11.54 -12.78 -10.58
N THR A 312 -12.45 -12.88 -9.61
CA THR A 312 -13.81 -13.36 -9.87
C THR A 312 -14.73 -12.19 -10.20
N TYR A 313 -15.61 -12.36 -11.19
CA TYR A 313 -16.73 -11.44 -11.47
C TYR A 313 -18.04 -12.06 -11.01
N GLN A 314 -19.00 -11.23 -10.60
CA GLN A 314 -20.35 -11.69 -10.31
C GLN A 314 -20.95 -12.44 -11.52
N GLY A 315 -21.41 -13.67 -11.27
CA GLY A 315 -22.03 -14.54 -12.29
C GLY A 315 -21.08 -15.57 -12.90
N VAL A 316 -19.76 -15.38 -12.81
CA VAL A 316 -18.79 -16.45 -13.01
C VAL A 316 -18.55 -17.05 -11.63
N THR A 317 -19.11 -18.24 -11.40
CA THR A 317 -19.04 -18.97 -10.13
C THR A 317 -17.66 -18.84 -9.49
N ARG A 318 -17.62 -18.54 -8.19
CA ARG A 318 -16.42 -18.38 -7.33
C ARG A 318 -15.66 -19.71 -7.19
N ASN A 319 -15.13 -20.18 -8.31
CA ASN A 319 -14.53 -21.48 -8.49
C ASN A 319 -13.32 -21.35 -9.41
N TYR A 320 -12.15 -21.60 -8.82
CA TYR A 320 -10.93 -21.93 -9.53
C TYR A 320 -11.08 -23.32 -10.16
N LEU A 321 -10.25 -23.61 -11.16
CA LEU A 321 -10.08 -24.93 -11.76
C LEU A 321 -11.30 -25.49 -12.50
N VAL A 322 -12.14 -24.60 -13.03
CA VAL A 322 -13.13 -25.00 -14.04
C VAL A 322 -12.36 -25.40 -15.30
N PRO A 323 -12.46 -26.64 -15.80
CA PRO A 323 -11.79 -27.08 -17.02
C PRO A 323 -12.49 -26.52 -18.26
N ASN A 324 -12.58 -25.19 -18.35
CA ASN A 324 -13.23 -24.47 -19.43
C ASN A 324 -12.34 -23.31 -19.89
N PRO A 325 -11.53 -23.52 -20.94
CA PRO A 325 -10.66 -22.49 -21.49
C PRO A 325 -11.37 -21.22 -21.95
N ASP A 326 -12.67 -21.31 -22.30
CA ASP A 326 -13.43 -20.17 -22.80
C ASP A 326 -13.64 -19.08 -21.74
N ILE A 327 -13.60 -19.43 -20.44
CA ILE A 327 -13.80 -18.47 -19.33
C ILE A 327 -12.49 -17.98 -18.71
N TYR A 328 -11.33 -18.54 -19.07
CA TYR A 328 -10.06 -18.12 -18.48
C TYR A 328 -9.75 -16.63 -18.63
N PRO A 329 -10.05 -15.96 -19.76
CA PRO A 329 -9.91 -14.50 -19.87
C PRO A 329 -10.78 -13.70 -18.89
N ASP A 330 -11.89 -14.29 -18.44
CA ASP A 330 -12.82 -13.65 -17.52
C ASP A 330 -12.44 -13.83 -16.06
N ILE A 331 -11.62 -14.85 -15.72
CA ILE A 331 -11.22 -15.15 -14.33
C ILE A 331 -9.73 -14.95 -14.05
N TYR A 332 -8.90 -14.83 -15.09
CA TYR A 332 -7.46 -14.56 -14.96
C TYR A 332 -7.04 -13.34 -15.78
N ASP A 333 -6.70 -12.25 -15.09
CA ASP A 333 -5.97 -11.15 -15.70
C ASP A 333 -4.53 -11.59 -16.00
N LEU A 334 -4.04 -11.25 -17.18
CA LEU A 334 -2.64 -11.42 -17.55
C LEU A 334 -1.81 -10.27 -16.97
N ALA A 335 -1.36 -10.41 -15.72
CA ALA A 335 -0.52 -9.40 -15.08
C ALA A 335 0.82 -9.27 -15.80
N TYR A 336 1.43 -10.33 -16.31
CA TYR A 336 2.61 -10.21 -17.18
C TYR A 336 2.63 -11.33 -18.21
N VAL A 337 2.93 -10.99 -19.46
CA VAL A 337 3.04 -11.93 -20.58
C VAL A 337 4.38 -11.69 -21.28
N PRO A 338 5.26 -12.69 -21.38
CA PRO A 338 6.44 -12.61 -22.23
C PRO A 338 6.04 -12.86 -23.70
N ASP A 339 6.78 -12.25 -24.63
CA ASP A 339 6.41 -12.20 -26.06
C ASP A 339 6.25 -13.60 -26.69
N ASP A 340 7.06 -14.57 -26.28
CA ASP A 340 7.06 -15.95 -26.78
C ASP A 340 5.81 -16.75 -26.35
N LYS A 341 5.07 -16.29 -25.34
CA LYS A 341 3.87 -16.96 -24.81
C LYS A 341 2.57 -16.22 -25.13
N ALA A 342 2.65 -15.05 -25.76
CA ALA A 342 1.50 -14.20 -26.06
C ALA A 342 0.45 -14.86 -26.97
N ALA A 343 0.85 -15.81 -27.83
CA ALA A 343 -0.05 -16.52 -28.73
C ALA A 343 -0.92 -17.59 -28.03
N THR A 344 -0.51 -18.07 -26.86
CA THR A 344 -1.23 -19.13 -26.12
C THR A 344 -1.29 -18.82 -24.62
N PRO A 345 -1.89 -17.68 -24.24
CA PRO A 345 -1.69 -17.09 -22.93
C PRO A 345 -2.25 -17.91 -21.78
N TYR A 346 -3.08 -18.93 -22.00
CA TYR A 346 -3.67 -19.75 -20.94
C TYR A 346 -3.29 -21.24 -20.99
N ASN A 347 -2.28 -21.63 -21.80
CA ASN A 347 -1.84 -23.02 -21.85
C ASN A 347 -1.35 -23.53 -20.49
N ASP A 348 -0.61 -22.71 -19.72
CA ASP A 348 -0.15 -23.07 -18.38
C ASP A 348 -1.34 -23.32 -17.42
N ILE A 349 -2.44 -22.57 -17.57
CA ILE A 349 -3.66 -22.76 -16.75
C ILE A 349 -4.36 -24.07 -17.13
N THR A 350 -4.52 -24.34 -18.43
CA THR A 350 -5.08 -25.61 -18.90
C THR A 350 -4.26 -26.80 -18.40
N GLU A 351 -2.93 -26.71 -18.49
CA GLU A 351 -2.01 -27.76 -18.04
C GLU A 351 -2.13 -27.98 -16.53
N LEU A 352 -2.15 -26.91 -15.73
CA LEU A 352 -2.29 -27.01 -14.27
C LEU A 352 -3.62 -27.67 -13.87
N ILE A 353 -4.73 -27.27 -14.50
CA ILE A 353 -6.06 -27.82 -14.22
C ILE A 353 -6.14 -29.30 -14.59
N ASP A 354 -5.64 -29.67 -15.76
CA ASP A 354 -5.57 -31.07 -16.19
C ASP A 354 -4.69 -31.90 -15.25
N TRP A 355 -3.54 -31.37 -14.84
CA TRP A 355 -2.65 -32.04 -13.91
C TRP A 355 -3.32 -32.27 -12.55
N ILE A 356 -4.03 -31.27 -12.01
CA ILE A 356 -4.77 -31.40 -10.74
C ILE A 356 -5.86 -32.48 -10.85
N ALA A 357 -6.60 -32.51 -11.95
CA ALA A 357 -7.69 -33.46 -12.13
C ALA A 357 -7.21 -34.89 -12.38
N ASN A 358 -6.16 -35.05 -13.21
CA ASN A 358 -5.82 -36.35 -13.81
C ASN A 358 -4.49 -36.93 -13.33
N THR A 359 -3.56 -36.11 -12.84
CA THR A 359 -2.21 -36.56 -12.46
C THR A 359 -1.99 -36.53 -10.94
N LEU A 360 -2.35 -35.44 -10.27
CA LEU A 360 -2.19 -35.25 -8.83
C LEU A 360 -2.72 -36.41 -7.98
N PRO A 361 -3.86 -37.07 -8.29
CA PRO A 361 -4.37 -38.17 -7.46
C PRO A 361 -3.45 -39.39 -7.39
N THR A 362 -2.56 -39.58 -8.39
CA THR A 362 -1.68 -40.76 -8.48
C THR A 362 -0.18 -40.41 -8.52
N ALA A 363 0.17 -39.14 -8.61
CA ALA A 363 1.56 -38.67 -8.62
C ALA A 363 2.32 -39.11 -7.36
N SER A 364 3.62 -39.38 -7.49
CA SER A 364 4.49 -39.52 -6.31
C SER A 364 4.69 -38.16 -5.62
N ASP A 365 5.07 -38.15 -4.35
CA ASP A 365 5.37 -36.90 -3.64
C ASP A 365 6.48 -36.09 -4.33
N ASP A 366 7.48 -36.78 -4.89
CA ASP A 366 8.58 -36.14 -5.63
C ASP A 366 8.08 -35.49 -6.92
N ASP A 367 7.11 -36.10 -7.61
CA ASP A 367 6.54 -35.52 -8.83
C ASP A 367 5.65 -34.32 -8.51
N VAL A 368 4.94 -34.34 -7.37
CA VAL A 368 4.22 -33.17 -6.86
C VAL A 368 5.19 -32.01 -6.59
N GLU A 369 6.31 -32.26 -5.90
CA GLU A 369 7.31 -31.22 -5.59
C GLU A 369 8.07 -30.70 -6.82
N LYS A 370 8.14 -31.47 -7.91
CA LYS A 370 8.68 -31.01 -9.20
C LYS A 370 7.69 -30.15 -9.99
N TYR A 371 6.39 -30.29 -9.73
CA TYR A 371 5.34 -29.59 -10.48
C TYR A 371 4.80 -28.35 -9.75
N ILE A 372 4.64 -28.43 -8.43
CA ILE A 372 4.15 -27.36 -7.56
C ILE A 372 5.24 -26.95 -6.58
N ASN A 373 5.38 -25.66 -6.31
CA ASN A 373 6.13 -25.18 -5.16
C ASN A 373 5.30 -25.40 -3.88
N VAL A 374 5.34 -26.64 -3.36
CA VAL A 374 4.51 -27.08 -2.23
C VAL A 374 4.76 -26.24 -0.98
N GLU A 375 6.01 -25.92 -0.66
CA GLU A 375 6.33 -25.14 0.53
C GLU A 375 5.69 -23.74 0.50
N LEU A 376 5.80 -23.04 -0.64
CA LEU A 376 5.20 -21.74 -0.84
C LEU A 376 3.67 -21.81 -0.70
N LEU A 377 3.04 -22.80 -1.33
CA LEU A 377 1.60 -23.03 -1.22
C LEU A 377 1.19 -23.27 0.24
N LEU A 378 1.85 -24.19 0.96
CA LEU A 378 1.48 -24.51 2.34
C LEU A 378 1.63 -23.30 3.28
N LYS A 379 2.67 -22.49 3.09
CA LYS A 379 2.86 -21.23 3.84
C LYS A 379 1.74 -20.23 3.56
N ASP A 380 1.35 -20.07 2.30
CA ASP A 380 0.25 -19.18 1.91
C ASP A 380 -1.09 -19.63 2.52
N ILE A 381 -1.38 -20.94 2.51
CA ILE A 381 -2.57 -21.49 3.16
C ILE A 381 -2.57 -21.29 4.68
N VAL A 382 -1.40 -21.38 5.33
CA VAL A 382 -1.28 -21.03 6.76
C VAL A 382 -1.60 -19.55 7.00
N VAL A 383 -1.12 -18.64 6.15
CA VAL A 383 -1.48 -17.22 6.23
C VAL A 383 -2.99 -17.04 6.06
N GLU A 384 -3.57 -17.56 4.97
CA GLU A 384 -5.01 -17.43 4.71
C GLU A 384 -5.85 -17.95 5.87
N TYR A 385 -5.50 -19.11 6.43
CA TYR A 385 -6.21 -19.68 7.56
C TYR A 385 -6.16 -18.76 8.79
N LEU A 386 -4.97 -18.26 9.14
CA LEU A 386 -4.78 -17.48 10.37
C LEU A 386 -5.41 -16.09 10.28
N VAL A 387 -5.43 -15.47 9.09
CA VAL A 387 -6.07 -14.15 8.90
C VAL A 387 -7.52 -14.24 8.43
N ASP A 388 -8.07 -15.45 8.27
CA ASP A 388 -9.42 -15.73 7.75
C ASP A 388 -9.67 -15.15 6.34
N HIS A 389 -8.72 -15.34 5.41
CA HIS A 389 -8.83 -14.84 4.02
C HIS A 389 -9.73 -15.72 3.15
N ARG A 390 -11.04 -15.72 3.44
CA ARG A 390 -12.02 -16.56 2.72
C ARG A 390 -12.29 -16.11 1.29
N ASP A 391 -12.01 -14.86 0.96
CA ASP A 391 -12.06 -14.36 -0.43
C ASP A 391 -10.72 -14.60 -1.17
N GLY A 392 -9.81 -15.39 -0.59
CA GLY A 392 -8.53 -15.76 -1.17
C GLY A 392 -8.57 -17.00 -2.07
N PHE A 393 -7.38 -17.54 -2.32
CA PHE A 393 -7.16 -18.73 -3.13
C PHE A 393 -7.85 -19.96 -2.54
N PHE A 394 -7.76 -20.16 -1.22
CA PHE A 394 -8.10 -21.44 -0.61
C PHE A 394 -9.61 -21.72 -0.65
N ILE A 395 -10.43 -20.70 -0.38
CA ILE A 395 -11.89 -20.85 -0.25
C ILE A 395 -12.62 -20.35 -1.49
N ALA A 396 -12.57 -19.06 -1.80
CA ALA A 396 -13.36 -18.46 -2.90
C ALA A 396 -12.73 -18.59 -4.29
N GLY A 397 -11.41 -18.83 -4.37
CA GLY A 397 -10.70 -18.77 -5.65
C GLY A 397 -10.57 -17.35 -6.20
N ASN A 398 -10.40 -16.37 -5.33
CA ASN A 398 -10.20 -14.98 -5.70
C ASN A 398 -8.90 -14.44 -5.09
N ASN A 399 -8.45 -13.27 -5.51
CA ASN A 399 -7.31 -12.56 -4.91
C ASN A 399 -6.00 -13.35 -4.78
N TYR A 400 -5.60 -14.09 -5.82
CA TYR A 400 -4.31 -14.78 -5.87
C TYR A 400 -3.58 -14.66 -7.19
N PHE A 401 -2.30 -15.00 -7.19
CA PHE A 401 -1.46 -15.08 -8.38
C PHE A 401 -1.07 -16.52 -8.70
N ILE A 402 -0.88 -16.81 -9.99
CA ILE A 402 -0.22 -18.04 -10.45
C ILE A 402 0.99 -17.63 -11.30
N TYR A 403 2.14 -18.23 -11.01
CA TYR A 403 3.36 -18.01 -11.77
C TYR A 403 4.17 -19.30 -11.95
N ARG A 404 4.51 -19.63 -13.20
CA ARG A 404 5.41 -20.75 -13.49
C ARG A 404 6.86 -20.26 -13.57
N ALA A 405 7.70 -20.75 -12.67
CA ALA A 405 9.13 -20.46 -12.62
C ALA A 405 9.92 -21.74 -12.33
N ASN A 406 11.06 -21.93 -12.98
CA ASN A 406 11.95 -23.06 -12.73
C ASN A 406 11.24 -24.43 -12.77
N GLY A 407 10.29 -24.58 -13.71
CA GLY A 407 9.48 -25.78 -13.89
C GLY A 407 8.28 -25.94 -12.95
N LYS A 408 8.18 -25.12 -11.90
CA LYS A 408 7.14 -25.23 -10.86
C LYS A 408 6.08 -24.14 -10.96
N PHE A 409 4.84 -24.46 -10.64
CA PHE A 409 3.80 -23.47 -10.35
C PHE A 409 3.96 -22.93 -8.93
N ASN A 410 3.91 -21.60 -8.81
CA ASN A 410 3.90 -20.84 -7.56
C ASN A 410 2.54 -20.15 -7.46
N ILE A 411 1.85 -20.32 -6.33
CA ILE A 411 0.51 -19.80 -6.09
C ILE A 411 0.51 -19.12 -4.73
N TRP A 412 0.14 -17.83 -4.70
CA TRP A 412 0.09 -17.07 -3.46
C TRP A 412 -0.97 -15.97 -3.54
N SER A 413 -1.47 -15.59 -2.37
CA SER A 413 -2.57 -14.63 -2.26
C SER A 413 -2.11 -13.19 -2.09
N PHE A 414 -3.01 -12.28 -2.43
CA PHE A 414 -2.88 -10.84 -2.24
C PHE A 414 -4.24 -10.29 -1.78
N ASP A 415 -4.34 -8.97 -1.61
CA ASP A 415 -5.61 -8.28 -1.33
C ASP A 415 -6.31 -8.71 -0.05
N PHE A 416 -5.69 -8.41 1.10
CA PHE A 416 -6.13 -8.89 2.40
C PHE A 416 -6.98 -7.87 3.17
N ASP A 417 -7.75 -7.00 2.50
CA ASP A 417 -8.61 -6.01 3.18
C ASP A 417 -9.83 -6.66 3.86
N ALA A 418 -10.36 -7.74 3.27
CA ALA A 418 -11.45 -8.56 3.82
C ALA A 418 -10.97 -9.67 4.78
N THR A 419 -9.97 -9.37 5.63
CA THR A 419 -9.40 -10.33 6.61
C THR A 419 -9.63 -9.89 8.05
N PHE A 420 -9.12 -10.64 9.03
CA PHE A 420 -9.26 -10.35 10.47
C PHE A 420 -10.72 -10.05 10.82
N ASP A 421 -11.59 -11.02 10.52
CA ASP A 421 -13.03 -10.98 10.82
C ASP A 421 -13.85 -9.93 10.01
N ARG A 422 -13.27 -9.28 8.99
CA ARG A 422 -14.05 -8.38 8.11
C ARG A 422 -15.03 -9.22 7.28
N PHE A 423 -16.32 -8.89 7.36
CA PHE A 423 -17.38 -9.65 6.70
C PHE A 423 -17.48 -11.12 7.15
N ALA A 424 -16.95 -11.44 8.34
CA ALA A 424 -16.98 -12.81 8.83
C ALA A 424 -18.41 -13.33 8.94
N VAL A 425 -18.61 -14.49 8.31
CA VAL A 425 -19.82 -15.30 8.41
C VAL A 425 -19.60 -16.48 9.38
N TYR A 426 -18.35 -16.76 9.72
CA TYR A 426 -17.91 -17.88 10.54
C TYR A 426 -17.19 -17.40 11.80
N PRO A 427 -17.19 -18.19 12.89
CA PRO A 427 -16.46 -17.84 14.10
C PRO A 427 -14.95 -17.73 13.86
N VAL A 428 -14.29 -16.74 14.48
CA VAL A 428 -12.83 -16.55 14.43
C VAL A 428 -12.00 -17.74 14.92
N ASN A 429 -12.62 -18.66 15.66
CA ASN A 429 -11.98 -19.89 16.16
C ASN A 429 -12.37 -21.14 15.34
N THR A 430 -12.79 -20.97 14.08
CA THR A 430 -13.13 -22.08 13.18
C THR A 430 -11.95 -23.07 13.09
N PRO A 431 -12.12 -24.33 13.53
CA PRO A 431 -11.05 -25.33 13.46
C PRO A 431 -10.67 -25.63 12.01
N TRP A 432 -9.42 -26.03 11.79
CA TRP A 432 -8.91 -26.40 10.47
C TRP A 432 -9.80 -27.40 9.70
N GLU A 433 -10.38 -28.40 10.40
CA GLU A 433 -11.26 -29.41 9.78
C GLU A 433 -12.55 -28.83 9.21
N GLU A 434 -13.04 -27.74 9.79
CA GLU A 434 -14.20 -27.02 9.27
C GLU A 434 -13.79 -25.99 8.22
N TYR A 435 -12.68 -25.27 8.47
CA TYR A 435 -12.20 -24.19 7.61
C TYR A 435 -11.94 -24.65 6.18
N GLN A 436 -11.35 -25.83 6.01
CA GLN A 436 -10.99 -26.37 4.68
C GLN A 436 -12.20 -26.72 3.79
N ASN A 437 -13.41 -26.73 4.34
CA ASN A 437 -14.61 -26.98 3.54
C ASN A 437 -15.06 -25.68 2.89
N ILE A 438 -15.28 -25.72 1.59
CA ILE A 438 -15.80 -24.60 0.82
C ILE A 438 -17.30 -24.49 1.08
N PRO A 439 -17.78 -23.37 1.63
CA PRO A 439 -19.21 -23.20 1.85
C PRO A 439 -19.98 -23.05 0.53
N ALA A 440 -21.25 -23.45 0.53
CA ALA A 440 -22.13 -23.37 -0.64
C ALA A 440 -22.25 -21.95 -1.23
N GLN A 441 -22.09 -20.89 -0.43
CA GLN A 441 -22.10 -19.51 -0.91
C GLN A 441 -20.87 -19.13 -1.77
N TYR A 442 -19.82 -19.95 -1.73
CA TYR A 442 -18.64 -19.83 -2.57
C TYR A 442 -18.67 -20.85 -3.71
N SER A 443 -19.19 -22.06 -3.50
CA SER A 443 -19.22 -23.05 -4.56
C SER A 443 -20.42 -23.97 -4.49
N ASP A 444 -21.08 -24.14 -5.63
CA ASP A 444 -22.14 -25.14 -5.81
C ASP A 444 -21.59 -26.52 -6.20
N THR A 445 -20.32 -26.61 -6.62
CA THR A 445 -19.73 -27.82 -7.22
C THR A 445 -18.56 -28.40 -6.44
N LEU A 446 -17.80 -27.56 -5.73
CA LEU A 446 -16.64 -27.98 -4.96
C LEU A 446 -16.94 -27.86 -3.47
N THR A 447 -16.68 -28.92 -2.73
CA THR A 447 -16.73 -28.91 -1.26
C THR A 447 -15.36 -28.68 -0.62
N ARG A 448 -14.29 -28.81 -1.41
CA ARG A 448 -12.89 -28.63 -1.02
C ARG A 448 -12.05 -28.16 -2.19
N ASN A 449 -10.89 -27.60 -1.88
CA ASN A 449 -9.92 -27.20 -2.89
C ASN A 449 -9.13 -28.39 -3.44
N PRO A 450 -9.35 -28.83 -4.70
CA PRO A 450 -8.75 -30.07 -5.18
C PRO A 450 -7.22 -30.04 -5.23
N LEU A 451 -6.58 -28.87 -5.42
CA LEU A 451 -5.12 -28.79 -5.31
C LEU A 451 -4.69 -29.00 -3.85
N VAL A 452 -5.29 -28.24 -2.92
CA VAL A 452 -4.90 -28.28 -1.51
C VAL A 452 -5.27 -29.63 -0.87
N ASP A 453 -6.44 -30.17 -1.16
CA ASP A 453 -6.92 -31.47 -0.68
C ASP A 453 -6.06 -32.62 -1.26
N GLY A 454 -5.74 -32.57 -2.56
CA GLY A 454 -4.84 -33.54 -3.20
C GLY A 454 -3.42 -33.53 -2.63
N ILE A 455 -2.92 -32.37 -2.18
CA ILE A 455 -1.63 -32.24 -1.49
C ILE A 455 -1.73 -32.69 -0.03
N LEU A 456 -2.71 -32.20 0.74
CA LEU A 456 -2.83 -32.46 2.18
C LEU A 456 -3.41 -33.84 2.53
N SER A 457 -3.93 -34.57 1.55
CA SER A 457 -4.24 -36.00 1.70
C SER A 457 -2.99 -36.88 1.87
N ARG A 458 -1.80 -36.34 1.55
CA ARG A 458 -0.51 -37.01 1.68
C ARG A 458 0.11 -36.71 3.03
N GLU A 459 0.57 -37.76 3.72
CA GLU A 459 1.12 -37.64 5.09
C GLU A 459 2.32 -36.69 5.15
N LYS A 460 3.22 -36.75 4.17
CA LYS A 460 4.40 -35.87 4.07
C LYS A 460 4.01 -34.39 4.12
N PHE A 461 3.11 -33.97 3.24
CA PHE A 461 2.71 -32.56 3.11
C PHE A 461 1.78 -32.11 4.24
N LYS A 462 0.93 -33.00 4.75
CA LYS A 462 0.13 -32.74 5.95
C LYS A 462 1.02 -32.43 7.15
N ASN A 463 2.07 -33.22 7.36
CA ASN A 463 3.03 -32.98 8.43
C ASN A 463 3.78 -31.66 8.23
N GLN A 464 4.21 -31.34 7.01
CA GLN A 464 4.81 -30.03 6.70
C GLN A 464 3.87 -28.87 7.03
N PHE A 465 2.60 -28.93 6.63
CA PHE A 465 1.60 -27.91 6.94
C PHE A 465 1.43 -27.70 8.45
N ILE A 466 1.30 -28.79 9.21
CA ILE A 466 1.16 -28.73 10.68
C ILE A 466 2.38 -28.06 11.32
N GLU A 467 3.59 -28.38 10.87
CA GLU A 467 4.81 -27.78 11.40
C GLU A 467 4.94 -26.29 11.04
N ILE A 468 4.57 -25.89 9.81
CA ILE A 468 4.51 -24.47 9.42
C ILE A 468 3.48 -23.72 10.27
N LEU A 469 2.30 -24.31 10.50
CA LEU A 469 1.24 -23.70 11.32
C LEU A 469 1.69 -23.52 12.77
N LYS A 470 2.24 -24.57 13.39
CA LYS A 470 2.75 -24.51 14.77
C LYS A 470 3.85 -23.47 14.91
N LYS A 471 4.81 -23.46 13.98
CA LYS A 471 5.91 -22.49 13.98
C LYS A 471 5.36 -21.07 13.85
N THR A 472 4.46 -20.84 12.89
CA THR A 472 3.84 -19.52 12.68
C THR A 472 3.12 -19.02 13.92
N VAL A 473 2.25 -19.83 14.54
CA VAL A 473 1.51 -19.43 15.74
C VAL A 473 2.45 -19.21 16.94
N SER A 474 3.42 -20.10 17.15
CA SER A 474 4.31 -20.01 18.33
C SER A 474 5.33 -18.88 18.24
N GLU A 475 5.77 -18.48 17.04
CA GLU A 475 6.86 -17.52 16.88
C GLU A 475 6.42 -16.14 16.36
N VAL A 476 5.33 -16.02 15.60
CA VAL A 476 4.94 -14.72 14.98
C VAL A 476 3.46 -14.36 15.09
N PHE A 477 2.53 -15.30 14.86
CA PHE A 477 1.08 -15.05 14.93
C PHE A 477 0.54 -15.34 16.34
N ASN A 478 1.07 -14.60 17.31
CA ASN A 478 0.64 -14.62 18.71
C ASN A 478 0.57 -13.19 19.26
N THR A 479 0.00 -13.05 20.45
CA THR A 479 -0.22 -11.74 21.07
C THR A 479 1.07 -10.98 21.33
N ASP A 480 2.16 -11.67 21.69
CA ASP A 480 3.43 -11.03 22.05
C ASP A 480 4.12 -10.38 20.84
N SER A 481 3.88 -10.91 19.65
CA SER A 481 4.37 -10.36 18.38
C SER A 481 3.37 -9.41 17.72
N MET A 482 2.10 -9.82 17.59
CA MET A 482 1.10 -9.07 16.82
C MET A 482 0.56 -7.85 17.56
N PHE A 483 0.38 -7.89 18.89
CA PHE A 483 -0.20 -6.75 19.61
C PHE A 483 0.72 -5.53 19.64
N PRO A 484 2.05 -5.65 19.87
CA PRO A 484 2.95 -4.51 19.70
C PRO A 484 2.91 -3.92 18.29
N ARG A 485 2.81 -4.76 17.26
CA ARG A 485 2.67 -4.30 15.86
C ARG A 485 1.38 -3.50 15.64
N ILE A 486 0.26 -3.99 16.13
CA ILE A 486 -1.05 -3.31 16.05
C ILE A 486 -1.03 -2.01 16.86
N GLY A 487 -0.50 -2.03 18.08
CA GLY A 487 -0.39 -0.85 18.94
C GLY A 487 0.50 0.24 18.34
N TYR A 488 1.59 -0.15 17.68
CA TYR A 488 2.41 0.76 16.88
C TYR A 488 1.57 1.48 15.82
N PHE A 489 0.85 0.74 14.98
CA PHE A 489 0.03 1.38 13.94
C PHE A 489 -1.08 2.24 14.51
N GLN A 490 -1.74 1.78 15.59
CA GLN A 490 -2.81 2.52 16.24
C GLN A 490 -2.32 3.90 16.71
N GLU A 491 -1.13 3.99 17.29
CA GLU A 491 -0.56 5.26 17.75
C GLU A 491 0.00 6.07 16.57
N PHE A 492 0.80 5.46 15.71
CA PHE A 492 1.48 6.14 14.62
C PHE A 492 0.52 6.73 13.59
N LEU A 493 -0.56 6.02 13.27
CA LEU A 493 -1.56 6.44 12.27
C LEU A 493 -2.77 7.15 12.88
N ARG A 494 -2.82 7.33 14.20
CA ARG A 494 -4.02 7.86 14.89
C ARG A 494 -4.53 9.17 14.29
N ALA A 495 -3.61 10.11 14.08
CA ALA A 495 -3.92 11.42 13.52
C ALA A 495 -4.31 11.34 12.04
N ASP A 496 -3.65 10.48 11.26
CA ASP A 496 -3.97 10.25 9.84
C ASP A 496 -5.35 9.61 9.66
N MET A 497 -5.70 8.62 10.49
CA MET A 497 -7.01 7.98 10.49
C MET A 497 -8.10 8.98 10.87
N TYR A 498 -7.88 9.79 11.92
CA TYR A 498 -8.86 10.81 12.33
C TYR A 498 -9.05 11.87 11.23
N TRP A 499 -7.96 12.38 10.67
CA TRP A 499 -8.00 13.29 9.52
C TRP A 499 -8.80 12.70 8.35
N ASP A 500 -8.56 11.43 8.01
CA ASP A 500 -9.29 10.75 6.93
C ASP A 500 -10.81 10.69 7.16
N THR A 501 -11.28 10.57 8.41
CA THR A 501 -12.72 10.58 8.72
C THR A 501 -13.40 11.92 8.45
N LEU A 502 -12.64 13.01 8.46
CA LEU A 502 -13.11 14.37 8.18
C LEU A 502 -12.96 14.72 6.69
N VAL A 503 -12.12 14.01 5.94
CA VAL A 503 -11.90 14.24 4.51
C VAL A 503 -13.12 13.83 3.71
N HIS A 504 -13.58 14.72 2.84
CA HIS A 504 -14.72 14.50 1.96
C HIS A 504 -14.30 14.73 0.50
N PRO A 505 -13.79 13.69 -0.19
CA PRO A 505 -13.37 13.83 -1.57
C PRO A 505 -14.55 14.27 -2.44
N PRO A 506 -14.36 15.22 -3.38
CA PRO A 506 -15.47 15.79 -4.15
C PRO A 506 -16.04 14.86 -5.22
N ALA A 507 -15.55 13.61 -5.33
CA ALA A 507 -16.01 12.67 -6.33
C ALA A 507 -17.40 12.09 -6.00
N GLN A 508 -18.24 11.90 -7.01
CA GLN A 508 -19.60 11.40 -6.82
C GLN A 508 -19.63 9.91 -6.47
N MET A 509 -20.50 9.50 -5.53
CA MET A 509 -20.72 8.08 -5.28
C MET A 509 -21.52 7.45 -6.42
N TYR A 510 -21.18 6.22 -6.82
CA TYR A 510 -21.98 5.40 -7.72
C TYR A 510 -21.94 3.94 -7.31
N THR A 511 -22.93 3.17 -7.73
CA THR A 511 -22.96 1.72 -7.53
C THR A 511 -21.96 1.07 -8.47
N ALA A 512 -20.70 0.93 -8.03
CA ALA A 512 -19.77 0.03 -8.71
C ALA A 512 -20.41 -1.37 -8.75
N LEU A 513 -20.11 -2.16 -9.80
CA LEU A 513 -20.46 -3.58 -9.78
C LEU A 513 -20.04 -4.12 -8.42
N ASN A 514 -21.01 -4.67 -7.69
CA ASN A 514 -20.77 -5.25 -6.38
C ASN A 514 -19.60 -6.22 -6.53
N GLY A 515 -18.61 -6.11 -5.62
CA GLY A 515 -17.53 -7.09 -5.52
C GLY A 515 -18.07 -8.51 -5.36
#